data_AF-A0A833W8A5-F1
#
_entry.id   AF-A0A833W8A5-F1
#
_cell.length_a   1.000
_cell.length_b   1.000
_cell.length_c   1.000
_cell.angle_alpha   90.00
_cell.angle_beta   90.00
_cell.angle_gamma   90.00
#
_symmetry.space_group_name_H-M   'P 1'
#
loop_
_entity.id
_entity.type
_entity.pdbx_description
1 polymer ?
#
loop_
_entity_poly.entity_id
_entity_poly.type
_entity_poly.pdbx_seq_one_letter_code
_entity_poly.pdbx_strand_id
1 'polypeptide(L)'
;MTDNDDKSINEKNIKIFIRMFPLERPCDSCARVDMKHKKIYVRRLQEIQSNRIAVPKKPSYWCFRTDGIFCDSSQEEIYRVTTDDLVSK
;
A
#
# COMPACT_ATOMS: atom_id res chain seq x y z
N MET A 1 -34.41 6.03 -25.42
CA MET A 1 -33.71 4.77 -25.12
C MET A 1 -32.67 5.10 -24.07
N THR A 2 -32.97 4.79 -22.81
CA THR A 2 -32.09 5.01 -21.67
C THR A 2 -31.32 3.73 -21.41
N ASP A 3 -30.13 3.61 -22.00
CA ASP A 3 -29.13 2.63 -21.59
C ASP A 3 -28.36 3.22 -20.41
N ASN A 4 -29.01 3.20 -19.24
CA ASN A 4 -28.35 3.41 -17.96
C ASN A 4 -27.99 2.04 -17.39
N ASP A 5 -26.91 1.45 -17.88
CA ASP A 5 -26.30 0.28 -17.25
C ASP A 5 -24.77 0.36 -17.26
N ASP A 6 -24.23 1.58 -17.15
CA ASP A 6 -22.88 1.77 -16.64
C ASP A 6 -22.95 1.69 -15.12
N LYS A 7 -23.27 0.47 -14.66
CA LYS A 7 -23.23 0.05 -13.26
C LYS A 7 -21.78 0.22 -12.84
N SER A 8 -21.46 1.41 -12.32
CA SER A 8 -20.17 1.73 -11.71
C SER A 8 -19.75 0.52 -10.90
N ILE A 9 -18.72 -0.20 -11.37
CA ILE A 9 -18.21 -1.37 -10.67
C ILE A 9 -17.85 -0.86 -9.29
N ASN A 10 -18.69 -1.19 -8.30
CA ASN A 10 -18.61 -0.70 -6.95
C ASN A 10 -17.22 -1.09 -6.41
N GLU A 11 -16.29 -0.14 -6.35
CA GLU A 11 -15.01 -0.29 -5.64
C GLU A 11 -15.20 -0.71 -4.16
N LYS A 12 -16.45 -0.67 -3.66
CA LYS A 12 -16.86 -1.06 -2.32
C LYS A 12 -16.72 -2.56 -1.99
N ASN A 13 -16.49 -3.43 -2.98
CA ASN A 13 -16.40 -4.88 -2.75
C ASN A 13 -14.97 -5.42 -2.61
N ILE A 14 -13.94 -4.57 -2.77
CA ILE A 14 -12.54 -5.00 -2.70
C ILE A 14 -11.83 -4.17 -1.64
N LYS A 15 -11.16 -4.85 -0.70
CA LYS A 15 -10.26 -4.21 0.26
C LYS A 15 -8.84 -4.67 0.00
N ILE A 16 -7.90 -3.73 -0.05
CA ILE A 16 -6.48 -3.99 -0.27
C ILE A 16 -5.74 -3.66 1.02
N PHE A 17 -5.10 -4.67 1.59
CA PHE A 17 -4.25 -4.53 2.75
C PHE A 17 -2.80 -4.82 2.37
N ILE A 18 -1.87 -4.15 3.05
CA ILE A 18 -0.43 -4.42 2.93
C ILE A 18 0.10 -4.88 4.27
N ARG A 19 0.88 -5.95 4.28
CA ARG A 19 1.67 -6.36 5.43
C ARG A 19 3.14 -6.10 5.15
N MET A 20 3.77 -5.27 5.98
CA MET A 20 5.23 -5.17 6.03
C MET A 20 5.76 -6.24 6.98
N PHE A 21 6.66 -7.07 6.47
CA PHE A 21 7.38 -8.01 7.32
C PHE A 21 8.46 -7.27 8.13
N PRO A 22 8.76 -7.76 9.35
CA PRO A 22 9.84 -7.20 10.14
C PRO A 22 11.16 -7.27 9.35
N LEU A 23 11.91 -6.19 9.39
CA LEU A 23 13.24 -6.11 8.80
C LEU A 23 14.23 -5.82 9.92
N GLU A 24 15.34 -6.56 9.97
CA GLU A 24 16.42 -6.28 10.94
C GLU A 24 16.96 -4.85 10.78
N ARG A 25 16.94 -4.32 9.56
CA ARG A 25 17.39 -2.96 9.22
C ARG A 25 16.39 -2.30 8.28
N PRO A 26 15.40 -1.54 8.81
CA PRO A 26 14.47 -0.81 7.97
C PRO A 26 15.19 0.24 7.11
N CYS A 27 14.81 0.34 5.84
CA CYS A 27 15.33 1.34 4.92
C CYS A 27 14.26 2.40 4.65
N ASP A 28 14.23 3.45 5.48
CA ASP A 28 13.28 4.58 5.33
C ASP A 28 13.47 5.34 4.02
N SER A 29 14.64 5.18 3.38
CA SER A 29 14.86 5.73 2.04
C SER A 29 14.15 4.90 0.96
N CYS A 30 13.94 3.61 1.18
CA CYS A 30 13.38 2.65 0.23
C CYS A 30 11.85 2.59 0.31
N ALA A 31 11.30 2.50 1.51
CA ALA A 31 9.87 2.49 1.75
C ALA A 31 9.51 3.32 2.97
N ARG A 32 8.37 4.02 2.92
CA ARG A 32 7.84 4.79 4.05
C ARG A 32 6.36 4.50 4.19
N VAL A 33 5.89 4.48 5.44
CA VAL A 33 4.48 4.20 5.74
C VAL A 33 3.88 5.41 6.46
N ASP A 34 2.73 5.85 5.97
CA ASP A 34 1.86 6.79 6.64
C ASP A 34 0.62 6.03 7.11
N MET A 35 0.67 5.60 8.38
CA MET A 35 -0.41 4.81 9.00
C MET A 35 -1.70 5.61 9.14
N LYS A 36 -1.61 6.93 9.35
CA LYS A 36 -2.78 7.82 9.53
C LYS A 36 -3.60 7.91 8.27
N HIS A 37 -2.94 8.03 7.12
CA HIS A 37 -3.61 8.16 5.82
C HIS A 37 -3.65 6.85 5.04
N LYS A 38 -3.17 5.74 5.63
CA LYS A 38 -3.09 4.41 5.02
C LYS A 38 -2.40 4.45 3.66
N LYS A 39 -1.21 5.06 3.65
CA LYS A 39 -0.38 5.20 2.44
C LYS A 39 0.97 4.53 2.62
N ILE A 40 1.43 3.86 1.58
CA ILE A 40 2.82 3.42 1.46
C ILE A 40 3.50 4.15 0.32
N TYR A 41 4.73 4.58 0.57
CA TYR A 41 5.58 5.26 -0.39
C TYR A 41 6.75 4.35 -0.72
N VAL A 42 6.91 3.95 -1.98
CA VAL A 42 8.00 3.07 -2.43
C VAL A 42 8.91 3.85 -3.37
N ARG A 43 10.20 3.92 -3.05
CA ARG A 43 11.18 4.66 -3.85
C ARG A 43 11.26 4.06 -5.25
N ARG A 44 11.31 4.91 -6.26
CA ARG A 44 11.41 4.46 -7.65
C ARG A 44 12.80 3.88 -7.91
N LEU A 45 12.90 2.56 -8.13
CA LEU A 45 14.17 1.85 -8.42
C LEU A 45 14.91 2.41 -9.62
N GLN A 46 14.18 2.98 -10.57
CA GLN A 46 14.77 3.62 -11.75
C GLN A 46 15.76 4.72 -11.36
N GLU A 47 15.57 5.40 -10.22
CA GLU A 47 16.49 6.42 -9.68
C GLU A 47 17.72 5.86 -8.94
N ILE A 48 17.75 4.55 -8.69
CA ILE A 48 18.84 3.88 -7.96
C ILE A 48 19.91 3.36 -8.93
N GLN A 49 19.64 3.32 -10.24
CA GLN A 49 20.60 2.90 -11.25
C GLN A 49 21.77 3.90 -11.35
N SER A 50 22.99 3.39 -11.21
CA SER A 50 24.25 4.15 -11.26
C SER A 50 24.56 4.78 -12.61
N ASN A 51 23.96 4.28 -13.69
CA ASN A 51 24.32 4.64 -15.07
C ASN A 51 23.51 5.84 -15.61
N ARG A 52 22.96 6.68 -14.73
CA ARG A 52 22.15 7.84 -15.13
C ARG A 52 23.02 9.08 -15.33
N ILE A 53 22.79 9.74 -16.46
CA ILE A 53 23.40 11.03 -16.82
C ILE A 53 23.02 12.13 -15.81
N ALA A 54 21.85 12.02 -15.17
CA ALA A 54 21.40 12.93 -14.12
C ALA A 54 20.84 12.15 -12.93
N VAL A 55 21.45 12.32 -11.76
CA VAL A 55 20.91 11.83 -10.48
C VAL A 55 19.98 12.91 -9.92
N PRO A 56 18.69 12.62 -9.69
CA PRO A 56 17.78 13.60 -9.12
C PRO A 56 18.25 14.00 -7.71
N LYS A 57 18.26 15.32 -7.43
CA LYS A 57 18.69 15.87 -6.14
C LYS A 57 17.86 15.37 -4.95
N LYS A 58 16.64 14.91 -5.20
CA LYS A 58 15.73 14.35 -4.19
C LYS A 58 15.15 13.02 -4.68
N PRO A 59 15.03 12.01 -3.80
CA PRO A 59 14.40 10.74 -4.15
C PRO A 59 12.92 10.96 -4.42
N SER A 60 12.38 10.20 -5.35
CA SER A 60 10.95 10.18 -5.64
C SER A 60 10.35 8.80 -5.34
N TYR A 61 9.05 8.83 -5.09
CA TYR A 61 8.32 7.70 -4.54
C TYR A 61 7.03 7.47 -5.34
N TRP A 62 6.71 6.20 -5.58
CA TRP A 62 5.36 5.78 -5.87
C TRP A 62 4.54 5.84 -4.58
N CYS A 63 3.33 6.38 -4.64
CA CYS A 63 2.42 6.46 -3.50
C CYS A 63 1.22 5.57 -3.76
N PHE A 64 0.96 4.63 -2.85
CA PHE A 64 -0.20 3.74 -2.92
C PHE A 64 -1.06 3.96 -1.69
N ARG A 65 -2.37 4.13 -1.91
CA ARG A 65 -3.37 4.19 -0.84
C ARG A 65 -3.97 2.80 -0.64
N THR A 66 -4.22 2.42 0.60
CA THR A 66 -4.73 1.10 0.98
C THR A 66 -5.85 1.21 2.02
N ASP A 67 -6.52 0.09 2.28
CA ASP A 67 -7.54 -0.03 3.33
C ASP A 67 -6.94 -0.31 4.71
N GLY A 68 -5.70 -0.81 4.73
CA GLY A 68 -4.89 -0.94 5.93
C GLY A 68 -3.45 -1.30 5.61
N ILE A 69 -2.57 -1.00 6.57
CA ILE A 69 -1.16 -1.39 6.53
C ILE A 69 -0.84 -1.99 7.89
N PHE A 70 -0.21 -3.15 7.90
CA PHE A 70 0.22 -3.87 9.09
C PHE A 70 1.73 -3.87 9.16
N CYS A 71 2.30 -3.41 10.28
CA CYS A 71 3.73 -3.41 10.55
C CYS A 71 3.96 -4.19 11.83
N ASP A 72 4.83 -5.21 11.79
CA ASP A 72 5.15 -6.07 12.95
C ASP A 72 3.92 -6.74 13.61
N SER A 73 2.81 -6.84 12.88
CA SER A 73 1.57 -7.45 13.36
C SER A 73 1.63 -8.98 13.36
N SER A 74 0.97 -9.57 14.36
CA SER A 74 0.76 -11.02 14.45
C SER A 74 -0.21 -11.50 13.37
N GLN A 75 -0.18 -12.80 13.07
CA GLN A 75 -1.14 -13.39 12.12
C GLN A 75 -2.58 -13.24 12.60
N GLU A 76 -2.81 -13.37 13.91
CA GLU A 76 -4.14 -13.30 14.49
C GLU A 76 -4.73 -11.89 14.43
N GLU A 77 -3.90 -10.86 14.62
CA GLU A 77 -4.31 -9.47 14.42
C GLU A 77 -4.73 -9.22 12.98
N ILE A 78 -3.91 -9.67 12.02
CA ILE A 78 -4.20 -9.51 10.58
C ILE A 78 -5.48 -10.23 10.21
N TYR A 79 -5.66 -11.49 10.65
CA TYR A 79 -6.86 -12.26 10.41
C TYR A 79 -8.09 -11.50 10.91
N ARG A 80 -8.12 -11.15 12.20
CA ARG A 80 -9.24 -10.45 12.82
C ARG A 80 -9.64 -9.18 12.07
N VAL A 81 -8.68 -8.35 11.67
CA VAL A 81 -8.98 -7.07 10.99
C VAL A 81 -9.42 -7.28 9.55
N THR A 82 -8.78 -8.20 8.82
CA THR A 82 -9.09 -8.42 7.39
C THR A 82 -10.40 -9.15 7.16
N THR A 83 -10.85 -9.98 8.12
CA THR A 83 -12.07 -10.77 7.99
C THR A 83 -13.28 -10.19 8.71
N ASP A 84 -13.14 -9.09 9.45
CA ASP A 84 -14.20 -8.49 10.28
C ASP A 84 -15.50 -8.23 9.50
N ASP A 85 -15.37 -7.85 8.22
CA ASP A 85 -16.50 -7.56 7.33
C ASP A 85 -16.87 -8.72 6.40
N LEU A 86 -16.10 -9.82 6.40
CA LEU A 86 -16.30 -10.98 5.51
C LEU A 86 -16.99 -12.15 6.23
N VAL A 87 -16.71 -12.32 7.52
CA VAL A 87 -17.27 -13.40 8.33
C VAL A 87 -18.19 -12.76 9.36
N SER A 88 -19.49 -12.92 9.16
CA SER A 88 -20.49 -12.52 10.15
C SER A 88 -20.25 -13.28 11.45
N LYS A 89 -20.19 -12.55 12.57
CA LYS A 89 -20.05 -13.10 13.92
C LYS A 89 -21.16 -14.08 14.28
#